data_AF-A0A0L0CFY2-F1
#
_entry.id   AF-A0A0L0CFY2-F1
#
_cell.length_a   1.000
_cell.length_b   1.000
_cell.length_c   1.000
_cell.angle_alpha   90.00
_cell.angle_beta   90.00
_cell.angle_gamma   90.00
#
_symmetry.space_group_name_H-M   'P 1'
#
loop_
_entity.id
_entity.type
_entity.pdbx_description
1 polymer ?
#
loop_
_entity_poly.entity_id
_entity_poly.type
_entity_poly.pdbx_seq_one_letter_code
_entity_poly.pdbx_strand_id
1 'polypeptide(L)'
;MLKRHFLIGTSLFFVILFFQFQQSESFIYRLITETLQNNVAGEPITHKRTEWDFDPEISQKRRSLFYETHGFRGAKFIERIGVGQDGHEEERRTEQQLRDIGRLNGDHNINYPA
;
A
#
# COMPACT_ATOMS: atom_id res chain seq x y z
N MET A 1 -58.31 33.03 -17.94
CA MET A 1 -56.99 33.38 -17.38
C MET A 1 -56.49 32.37 -16.34
N LEU A 2 -57.34 31.89 -15.43
CA LEU A 2 -57.00 30.95 -14.34
C LEU A 2 -56.45 29.59 -14.82
N LYS A 3 -57.04 28.98 -15.86
CA LYS A 3 -56.57 27.69 -16.43
C LYS A 3 -55.13 27.74 -16.96
N ARG A 4 -54.68 28.89 -17.49
CA ARG A 4 -53.32 29.08 -18.00
C ARG A 4 -52.29 29.14 -16.87
N HIS A 5 -52.63 29.78 -15.76
CA HIS A 5 -51.74 29.87 -14.59
C HIS A 5 -51.62 28.51 -13.89
N PHE A 6 -52.71 27.74 -13.84
CA PHE A 6 -52.71 26.38 -13.33
C PHE A 6 -51.83 25.44 -14.19
N LEU A 7 -51.96 25.50 -15.52
CA LEU A 7 -51.13 24.71 -16.46
C LEU A 7 -49.63 25.05 -16.37
N ILE A 8 -49.30 26.33 -16.19
CA ILE A 8 -47.90 26.76 -16.00
C ILE A 8 -47.37 26.24 -14.66
N GLY A 9 -48.16 26.34 -13.59
CA GLY A 9 -47.78 25.83 -12.27
C GLY A 9 -47.54 24.33 -12.24
N THR A 10 -48.40 23.53 -12.88
CA THR A 10 -48.22 22.08 -12.97
C THR A 10 -47.03 21.70 -13.84
N SER A 11 -46.81 22.38 -14.97
CA SER A 11 -45.63 22.16 -15.80
C SER A 11 -44.33 22.48 -15.06
N LEU A 12 -44.29 23.57 -14.29
CA LEU A 12 -43.12 23.94 -13.49
C LEU A 12 -42.83 22.88 -12.41
N PHE A 13 -43.88 22.35 -11.77
CA PHE A 13 -43.77 21.30 -10.77
C PHE A 13 -43.13 20.03 -11.35
N PHE A 14 -43.55 19.59 -12.53
CA PHE A 14 -42.94 18.42 -13.20
C PHE A 14 -41.49 18.65 -13.60
N VAL A 15 -41.13 19.87 -14.03
CA VAL A 15 -39.74 20.23 -14.36
C VAL A 15 -38.84 20.17 -13.12
N ILE A 16 -39.32 20.68 -11.97
CA ILE A 16 -38.59 20.62 -10.71
C ILE A 16 -38.39 19.17 -10.27
N LEU A 17 -39.44 18.34 -10.37
CA LEU A 17 -39.39 16.91 -10.02
C LEU A 17 -38.38 16.14 -10.88
N PHE A 18 -38.32 16.45 -12.18
CA PHE A 18 -37.36 15.85 -13.11
C PHE A 18 -35.91 16.24 -12.78
N PHE A 19 -35.67 17.50 -12.41
CA PHE A 19 -34.34 17.97 -11.98
C PHE A 19 -33.86 17.28 -10.68
N GLN A 20 -34.76 17.05 -9.72
CA GLN A 20 -34.42 16.33 -8.48
C GLN A 20 -34.05 14.87 -8.74
N PHE A 21 -34.72 14.22 -9.70
CA PHE A 21 -34.43 12.83 -10.09
C PHE A 21 -33.06 12.69 -10.76
N GLN A 22 -32.63 13.66 -11.57
CA GLN A 22 -31.31 13.64 -12.22
C GLN A 22 -30.14 13.80 -11.24
N GLN A 23 -30.33 14.50 -10.11
CA GLN A 23 -29.27 14.66 -9.12
C GLN A 23 -28.94 13.36 -8.36
N SER A 24 -29.90 12.45 -8.18
CA SER A 24 -29.70 11.25 -7.35
C SER A 24 -28.71 10.26 -8.00
N GLU A 25 -28.78 10.07 -9.32
CA GLU A 25 -27.86 9.18 -10.04
C GLU A 25 -26.42 9.71 -10.00
N SER A 26 -26.25 11.02 -10.18
CA SER A 26 -24.93 11.68 -10.10
C SER A 26 -24.31 11.58 -8.71
N PHE A 27 -25.14 11.61 -7.65
CA PHE A 27 -24.70 11.49 -6.27
C PHE A 27 -24.21 10.06 -5.96
N ILE A 28 -24.96 9.03 -6.35
CA ILE A 28 -24.58 7.63 -6.09
C ILE A 28 -23.30 7.29 -6.85
N TYR A 29 -23.20 7.68 -8.12
CA TYR A 29 -21.99 7.45 -8.92
C TYR A 29 -20.76 8.11 -8.28
N ARG A 30 -20.91 9.35 -7.83
CA ARG A 30 -19.84 10.09 -7.16
C ARG A 30 -19.45 9.48 -5.82
N LEU A 31 -20.42 9.05 -5.00
CA LEU A 31 -20.15 8.38 -3.73
C LEU A 31 -19.33 7.09 -3.93
N ILE A 32 -19.73 6.25 -4.89
CA ILE A 32 -19.03 4.99 -5.19
C ILE A 32 -17.62 5.26 -5.71
N THR A 33 -17.48 6.17 -6.67
CA THR A 33 -16.17 6.48 -7.28
C THR A 33 -15.21 7.13 -6.29
N GLU A 34 -15.67 8.09 -5.49
CA GLU A 34 -14.85 8.72 -4.44
C GLU A 34 -14.44 7.68 -3.37
N THR A 35 -15.36 6.81 -2.93
CA THR A 35 -15.05 5.77 -1.94
C THR A 35 -14.00 4.79 -2.47
N LEU A 36 -14.16 4.31 -3.71
CA LEU A 36 -13.20 3.39 -4.32
C LEU A 36 -11.84 4.05 -4.54
N GLN A 37 -11.81 5.28 -5.06
CA GLN A 37 -10.56 6.00 -5.31
C GLN A 37 -9.79 6.28 -4.02
N ASN A 38 -10.48 6.74 -2.97
CA ASN A 38 -9.84 7.03 -1.69
C ASN A 38 -9.33 5.77 -0.98
N ASN A 39 -9.96 4.62 -1.18
CA ASN A 39 -9.48 3.35 -0.60
C ASN A 39 -8.34 2.71 -1.42
N VAL A 40 -8.33 2.88 -2.74
CA VAL A 40 -7.30 2.30 -3.63
C VAL A 40 -6.04 3.16 -3.69
N ALA A 41 -6.19 4.47 -3.82
CA ALA A 41 -5.08 5.42 -3.95
C ALA A 41 -4.68 6.09 -2.63
N GLY A 42 -5.44 5.86 -1.55
CA GLY A 42 -5.39 6.67 -0.34
C GLY A 42 -6.13 8.00 -0.54
N GLU A 43 -6.52 8.64 0.57
CA GLU A 43 -6.96 10.04 0.53
C GLU A 43 -5.85 10.88 -0.13
N PRO A 44 -6.15 11.89 -0.96
CA PRO A 44 -5.16 12.80 -1.54
C PRO A 44 -4.57 13.69 -0.44
N ILE A 45 -3.88 13.08 0.53
CA ILE A 45 -3.03 13.72 1.50
C ILE A 45 -1.88 14.27 0.67
N THR A 46 -1.84 15.60 0.59
CA THR A 46 -0.76 16.39 -0.02
C THR A 46 0.58 15.66 0.18
N HIS A 47 1.20 15.21 -0.91
CA HIS A 47 2.47 14.50 -0.82
C HIS A 47 3.46 15.41 -0.10
N LYS A 48 3.79 15.08 1.16
CA LYS A 48 4.74 15.87 1.94
C LYS A 48 6.10 15.68 1.27
N ARG A 49 6.66 16.76 0.72
CA ARG A 49 8.05 16.74 0.27
C ARG A 49 8.90 16.37 1.48
N THR A 50 9.51 15.19 1.40
CA THR A 50 10.45 14.69 2.39
C THR A 50 11.82 14.74 1.76
N GLU A 51 12.69 15.56 2.34
CA GLU A 51 14.09 15.57 1.97
C GLU A 51 14.82 14.48 2.76
N TRP A 52 15.58 13.67 2.05
CA TRP A 52 16.42 12.64 2.64
C TRP A 52 17.86 13.01 2.40
N ASP A 53 18.66 13.08 3.47
CA ASP A 53 20.10 13.20 3.36
C ASP A 53 20.67 11.84 2.95
N PHE A 54 20.82 11.63 1.64
CA PHE A 54 21.34 10.38 1.09
C PHE A 54 22.86 10.47 0.96
N ASP A 55 23.56 9.85 1.91
CA ASP A 55 25.00 9.58 1.77
C ASP A 55 25.19 8.26 0.98
N PRO A 56 25.73 8.30 -0.25
CA PRO A 56 25.93 7.11 -1.07
C PRO A 56 26.93 6.11 -0.48
N GLU A 57 27.81 6.56 0.43
CA GLU A 57 28.81 5.72 1.07
C GLU A 57 28.34 5.10 2.39
N ILE A 58 27.22 5.58 2.94
CA ILE A 58 26.77 5.19 4.29
C ILE A 58 26.55 3.69 4.41
N SER A 59 26.10 3.04 3.34
CA SER A 59 25.87 1.60 3.28
C SER A 59 27.18 0.82 3.42
N GLN A 60 28.28 1.30 2.83
CA GLN A 60 29.59 0.65 2.93
C GLN A 60 30.14 0.79 4.36
N LYS A 61 30.05 2.00 4.93
CA LYS A 61 30.49 2.30 6.31
C LYS A 61 29.69 1.50 7.35
N ARG A 62 28.37 1.40 7.19
CA ARG A 62 27.51 0.60 8.08
C ARG A 62 27.81 -0.89 7.97
N ARG A 63 28.12 -1.39 6.77
CA ARG A 63 28.51 -2.79 6.57
C ARG A 63 29.80 -3.12 7.33
N SER A 64 30.84 -2.29 7.22
CA SER A 64 32.10 -2.53 7.94
C SER A 64 31.90 -2.49 9.46
N LEU A 65 31.16 -1.49 9.95
CA LEU A 65 30.83 -1.36 11.38
C LEU A 65 30.04 -2.57 11.90
N PHE A 66 29.09 -3.07 11.11
CA PHE A 66 28.31 -4.26 11.45
C PHE A 66 29.20 -5.50 11.59
N TYR A 67 30.13 -5.72 10.65
CA TYR A 67 31.09 -6.84 10.74
C TYR A 67 32.05 -6.70 11.91
N GLU A 68 32.51 -5.49 12.22
CA GLU A 68 33.36 -5.22 13.39
C GLU A 68 32.62 -5.52 14.69
N THR A 69 31.35 -5.12 14.79
CA THR A 69 30.56 -5.25 16.02
C THR A 69 30.03 -6.68 16.24
N HIS A 70 29.66 -7.39 15.18
CA HIS A 70 28.96 -8.69 15.29
C HIS A 70 29.78 -9.89 14.76
N GLY A 71 30.94 -9.61 14.16
CA GLY A 71 31.81 -10.62 13.58
C GLY A 71 31.14 -11.43 12.47
N PHE A 72 31.74 -12.58 12.16
CA PHE A 72 31.24 -13.52 11.13
C PHE A 72 29.80 -14.01 11.39
N ARG A 73 29.34 -14.02 12.65
CA ARG A 73 27.99 -14.46 13.01
C ARG A 73 26.90 -13.41 12.73
N GLY A 74 27.27 -12.18 12.36
CA GLY A 74 26.32 -11.14 12.00
C GLY A 74 25.39 -11.55 10.84
N ALA A 75 25.88 -12.36 9.90
CA ALA A 75 25.03 -12.92 8.83
C ALA A 75 23.88 -13.77 9.40
N LYS A 76 24.15 -14.60 10.42
CA LYS A 76 23.11 -15.39 11.12
C LYS A 76 22.11 -14.50 11.87
N PHE A 77 22.56 -13.36 12.36
CA PHE A 77 21.68 -12.41 13.06
C PHE A 77 20.73 -11.69 12.10
N ILE A 78 21.22 -11.27 10.92
CA ILE A 78 20.39 -10.68 9.86
C ILE A 78 19.35 -11.68 9.36
N GLU A 79 19.76 -12.93 9.10
CA GLU A 79 18.86 -14.02 8.72
C GLU A 79 17.76 -14.21 9.79
N ARG A 80 18.14 -14.23 11.07
CA ARG A 80 17.19 -14.35 12.20
C ARG A 80 16.20 -13.18 12.28
N ILE A 81 16.65 -11.96 12.01
CA ILE A 81 15.75 -10.79 11.94
C ILE A 81 14.72 -10.98 10.82
N GLY A 82 15.16 -11.48 9.66
CA GLY A 82 14.29 -11.68 8.49
C GLY A 82 13.21 -12.75 8.68
N VAL A 83 13.46 -13.75 9.53
CA VAL A 83 12.48 -14.81 9.84
C VAL A 83 11.59 -14.49 11.05
N GLY A 84 11.67 -13.30 11.65
CA GLY A 84 10.82 -12.88 12.78
C GLY A 84 10.98 -13.70 14.08
N GLN A 85 10.20 -13.35 15.10
CA GLN A 85 10.16 -14.01 16.42
C GLN A 85 8.71 -14.17 16.88
N ASP A 86 7.93 -14.96 16.15
CA ASP A 86 6.50 -15.21 16.41
C ASP A 86 6.17 -16.70 16.51
N GLY A 87 7.19 -17.58 16.53
CA GLY A 87 7.02 -19.03 16.56
C GLY A 87 6.83 -19.70 15.20
N HIS A 88 6.70 -18.92 14.12
CA HIS A 88 6.61 -19.42 12.73
C HIS A 88 7.95 -19.33 11.99
N GLU A 89 9.08 -19.32 12.71
CA GLU A 89 10.39 -19.10 12.10
C GLU A 89 10.81 -20.24 11.15
N GLU A 90 10.50 -21.50 11.50
CA GLU A 90 10.87 -22.69 10.71
C GLU A 90 10.12 -22.77 9.37
N GLU A 91 8.82 -22.47 9.38
CA GLU A 91 7.98 -22.42 8.18
C GLU A 91 8.52 -21.37 7.22
N ARG A 92 8.72 -20.15 7.73
CA ARG A 92 9.27 -19.05 6.93
C ARG A 92 10.66 -19.38 6.41
N ARG A 93 11.53 -20.00 7.22
CA ARG A 93 12.87 -20.43 6.80
C ARG A 93 12.80 -21.42 5.64
N THR A 94 11.91 -22.40 5.74
CA THR A 94 11.69 -23.41 4.69
C THR A 94 11.22 -22.74 3.40
N GLU A 95 10.30 -21.78 3.50
CA GLU A 95 9.88 -20.99 2.34
C GLU A 95 11.02 -20.17 1.73
N GLN A 96 11.91 -19.56 2.55
CA GLN A 96 13.06 -18.83 2.01
C GLN A 96 14.00 -19.79 1.27
N GLN A 97 14.30 -20.94 1.88
CA GLN A 97 15.12 -21.97 1.25
C GLN A 97 14.54 -22.40 -0.09
N LEU A 98 13.24 -22.71 -0.16
CA LEU A 98 12.57 -23.10 -1.40
C LEU A 98 12.59 -21.99 -2.47
N ARG A 99 12.42 -20.73 -2.09
CA ARG A 99 12.51 -19.58 -3.02
C ARG A 99 13.91 -19.38 -3.59
N ASP A 100 14.92 -19.68 -2.78
CA ASP A 100 16.31 -19.40 -3.08
C ASP A 100 16.97 -20.52 -3.88
N ILE A 101 16.35 -21.71 -3.97
CA ILE A 101 16.80 -22.82 -4.83
C ILE A 101 17.09 -22.31 -6.25
N GLY A 102 18.35 -22.46 -6.69
CA GLY A 102 18.78 -22.10 -8.04
C GLY A 102 18.95 -20.59 -8.30
N ARG A 103 18.75 -19.74 -7.28
CA ARG A 103 19.10 -18.32 -7.31
C ARG A 103 20.48 -18.11 -6.66
N LEU A 104 21.17 -17.01 -6.99
CA LEU A 104 22.47 -16.62 -6.40
C LEU A 104 23.63 -17.61 -6.66
N ASN A 105 23.77 -18.15 -7.87
CA ASN A 105 24.88 -19.05 -8.26
C ASN A 105 25.08 -20.30 -7.37
N GLY A 106 24.09 -20.68 -6.56
CA GLY A 106 24.19 -21.84 -5.65
C GLY A 106 24.96 -21.57 -4.36
N ASP A 107 25.40 -20.33 -4.10
CA ASP A 107 26.00 -19.94 -2.82
C ASP A 107 24.90 -19.63 -1.81
N HIS A 108 24.41 -20.68 -1.16
CA HIS A 108 23.75 -20.56 0.13
C HIS A 108 24.77 -20.96 1.18
N ASN A 109 25.07 -20.04 2.11
CA ASN A 109 25.84 -20.40 3.28
C ASN A 109 24.96 -21.35 4.12
N ILE A 110 25.12 -22.67 3.93
CA ILE A 110 24.43 -23.69 4.74
C ILE A 110 25.00 -23.57 6.15
N ASN A 111 24.35 -22.72 6.94
CA ASN A 111 24.87 -22.20 8.20
C ASN A 111 24.61 -23.11 9.41
N TYR A 112 24.03 -24.29 9.19
CA TYR A 112 23.67 -25.24 10.25
C TYR A 112 24.15 -26.64 9.86
N PRO A 113 24.98 -27.32 10.67
CA PRO A 113 25.08 -28.78 10.57
C PRO A 113 23.73 -29.39 10.96
N ALA A 114 23.39 -30.50 10.31
CA ALA A 114 22.26 -31.35 10.67
C ALA A 114 22.38 -31.89 12.09
#